data_AF-A0A4Q2YFG5-F1
#
_entry.id   AF-A0A4Q2YFG5-F1
#
_cell.length_a   1.000
_cell.length_b   1.000
_cell.length_c   1.000
_cell.angle_alpha   90.00
_cell.angle_beta   90.00
_cell.angle_gamma   90.00
#
_symmetry.space_group_name_H-M   'P 1'
#
loop_
_entity.id
_entity.type
_entity.pdbx_description
1 polymer ?
#
loop_
_entity_poly.entity_id
_entity_poly.type
_entity_poly.pdbx_seq_one_letter_code
_entity_poly.pdbx_strand_id
1 'polypeptide(L)'
;MGKSLFQKVWESHTVGMLADGRTQLFIGTHLIHEVTSPQAFGMLRDLGLKVKFPQRTFATVDHIVPTIDQDAPQDPLAAEMMDALRKNADDFGVTYFDLASGKQGVVHVVGPEQGITQPGTTIACGDSHTATHGAFGAIAFGIGTTQVRDVLASQTLAVEPLKVRRIEVNGNLRPGVYAKDVILHIIRLLGAKGGIGYAYEYAGDVFERMSMEERMTVCNMSIEGGARCGYINPDAKTVAYLNGRPYVDMSDFDATATRWLSFASDADAHFDDIVSIKAEEIEPTVTWGISPDHGIFVSENIPDPANAETPGEKATIEEALAYMKLDAGTPIKGVKIDVAFIGSCTNGRISDFREVAKY
;
A
#
# COMPACT_ATOMS: atom_id res chain seq x y z
N MET A 1 30.01 -3.37 1.95
CA MET A 1 28.82 -4.15 1.58
C MET A 1 27.69 -3.16 1.46
N GLY A 2 27.14 -3.05 0.27
CA GLY A 2 26.02 -2.15 -0.02
C GLY A 2 24.81 -2.44 0.85
N LYS A 3 23.98 -1.42 1.03
CA LYS A 3 22.73 -1.48 1.79
C LYS A 3 21.54 -1.38 0.85
N SER A 4 20.51 -2.17 1.13
CA SER A 4 19.20 -1.97 0.50
C SER A 4 18.55 -0.68 1.02
N LEU A 5 17.59 -0.13 0.27
CA LEU A 5 16.78 0.99 0.70
C LEU A 5 16.12 0.70 2.04
N PHE A 6 15.58 -0.52 2.22
CA PHE A 6 15.00 -0.94 3.50
C PHE A 6 16.00 -0.75 4.64
N GLN A 7 17.23 -1.23 4.50
CA GLN A 7 18.26 -1.07 5.53
C GLN A 7 18.60 0.41 5.76
N LYS A 8 18.80 1.20 4.71
CA LYS A 8 19.10 2.64 4.81
C LYS A 8 18.02 3.39 5.57
N VAL A 9 16.74 3.15 5.23
CA VAL A 9 15.60 3.78 5.91
C VAL A 9 15.48 3.28 7.34
N TRP A 10 15.51 1.96 7.55
CA TRP A 10 15.35 1.35 8.87
C TRP A 10 16.40 1.87 9.86
N GLU A 11 17.67 1.91 9.46
CA GLU A 11 18.76 2.43 10.29
C GLU A 11 18.58 3.93 10.59
N SER A 12 18.24 4.75 9.59
CA SER A 12 18.03 6.19 9.78
C SER A 12 16.83 6.52 10.68
N HIS A 13 15.90 5.59 10.82
CA HIS A 13 14.72 5.70 11.68
C HIS A 13 14.81 4.90 12.98
N THR A 14 15.90 4.18 13.23
CA THR A 14 16.08 3.43 14.48
C THR A 14 16.42 4.38 15.62
N VAL A 15 15.57 4.39 16.66
CA VAL A 15 15.85 5.10 17.92
C VAL A 15 16.78 4.26 18.79
N GLY A 16 16.56 2.96 18.81
CA GLY A 16 17.35 2.01 19.58
C GLY A 16 16.79 0.59 19.49
N MET A 17 17.44 -0.34 20.17
CA MET A 17 16.99 -1.72 20.31
C MET A 17 16.35 -1.92 21.67
N LEU A 18 15.17 -2.54 21.68
CA LEU A 18 14.46 -2.90 22.90
C LEU A 18 15.06 -4.18 23.50
N ALA A 19 14.82 -4.40 24.80
CA ALA A 19 15.37 -5.54 25.54
C ALA A 19 14.90 -6.91 25.00
N ASP A 20 13.76 -6.94 24.29
CA ASP A 20 13.20 -8.13 23.66
C ASP A 20 13.71 -8.35 22.22
N GLY A 21 14.66 -7.54 21.74
CA GLY A 21 15.26 -7.66 20.43
C GLY A 21 14.52 -6.92 19.31
N ARG A 22 13.38 -6.28 19.58
CA ARG A 22 12.68 -5.46 18.58
C ARG A 22 13.37 -4.11 18.39
N THR A 23 13.24 -3.54 17.19
CA THR A 23 13.64 -2.16 16.92
C THR A 23 12.60 -1.21 17.50
N GLN A 24 13.03 -0.20 18.25
CA GLN A 24 12.22 0.98 18.50
C GLN A 24 12.34 1.89 17.27
N LEU A 25 11.38 1.76 16.37
CA LEU A 25 11.38 2.44 15.08
C LEU A 25 10.62 3.77 15.17
N PHE A 26 11.27 4.87 14.83
CA PHE A 26 10.63 6.17 14.71
C PHE A 26 9.76 6.20 13.45
N ILE A 27 8.52 6.64 13.58
CA ILE A 27 7.56 6.80 12.49
C ILE A 27 7.67 8.22 11.94
N GLY A 28 8.23 8.37 10.73
CA GLY A 28 8.45 9.67 10.10
C GLY A 28 7.15 10.42 9.79
N THR A 29 6.15 9.67 9.33
CA THR A 29 4.82 10.15 8.96
C THR A 29 3.75 9.20 9.50
N HIS A 30 2.73 9.73 10.13
CA HIS A 30 1.58 8.98 10.59
C HIS A 30 0.33 9.45 9.85
N LEU A 31 -0.36 8.53 9.20
CA LEU A 31 -1.65 8.81 8.57
C LEU A 31 -2.73 8.17 9.42
N ILE A 32 -3.88 8.83 9.55
CA ILE A 32 -5.02 8.31 10.31
C ILE A 32 -6.32 8.55 9.55
N HIS A 33 -7.30 7.71 9.83
CA HIS A 33 -8.65 7.76 9.27
C HIS A 33 -9.66 7.41 10.37
N GLU A 34 -10.94 7.60 10.07
CA GLU A 34 -12.06 7.56 11.01
C GLU A 34 -12.36 6.16 11.59
N VAL A 35 -11.91 5.08 10.94
CA VAL A 35 -12.26 3.72 11.36
C VAL A 35 -11.47 3.28 12.59
N THR A 36 -10.17 3.55 12.62
CA THR A 36 -9.25 2.97 13.60
C THR A 36 -8.72 3.98 14.61
N SER A 37 -8.80 5.28 14.31
CA SER A 37 -8.20 6.34 15.13
C SER A 37 -9.05 6.83 16.33
N PRO A 38 -10.40 6.86 16.29
CA PRO A 38 -11.18 7.39 17.42
C PRO A 38 -10.89 6.66 18.75
N GLN A 39 -10.76 5.34 18.71
CA GLN A 39 -10.44 4.52 19.88
C GLN A 39 -9.02 4.79 20.37
N ALA A 40 -8.05 5.02 19.47
CA ALA A 40 -6.68 5.35 19.83
C ALA A 40 -6.59 6.70 20.58
N PHE A 41 -7.34 7.71 20.16
CA PHE A 41 -7.45 8.97 20.89
C PHE A 41 -8.16 8.80 22.25
N GLY A 42 -9.18 7.94 22.34
CA GLY A 42 -9.79 7.55 23.60
C GLY A 42 -8.75 7.02 24.60
N MET A 43 -7.92 6.07 24.17
CA MET A 43 -6.85 5.51 25.00
C MET A 43 -5.82 6.56 25.46
N LEU A 44 -5.52 7.58 24.64
CA LEU A 44 -4.67 8.69 25.08
C LEU A 44 -5.31 9.48 26.21
N ARG A 45 -6.60 9.78 26.11
CA ARG A 45 -7.34 10.52 27.14
C ARG A 45 -7.37 9.74 28.45
N ASP A 46 -7.64 8.44 28.39
CA ASP A 46 -7.66 7.55 29.58
C ASP A 46 -6.30 7.53 30.30
N LEU A 47 -5.21 7.61 29.54
CA LEU A 47 -3.84 7.64 30.07
C LEU A 47 -3.33 9.06 30.41
N GLY A 48 -4.11 10.10 30.15
CA GLY A 48 -3.68 11.50 30.33
C GLY A 48 -2.54 11.92 29.39
N LEU A 49 -2.42 11.29 28.23
CA LEU A 49 -1.36 11.52 27.24
C LEU A 49 -1.79 12.53 26.16
N LYS A 50 -0.81 13.20 25.57
CA LYS A 50 -0.98 14.07 24.39
C LYS A 50 -0.43 13.40 23.14
N VAL A 51 -0.83 13.90 21.97
CA VAL A 51 -0.14 13.59 20.71
C VAL A 51 1.25 14.23 20.74
N LYS A 52 2.30 13.43 20.54
CA LYS A 52 3.69 13.86 20.71
C LYS A 52 4.20 14.72 19.56
N PHE A 53 3.87 14.37 18.31
CA PHE A 53 4.24 15.13 17.11
C PHE A 53 3.02 15.31 16.19
N PRO A 54 2.06 16.19 16.56
CA PRO A 54 0.86 16.40 15.76
C PRO A 54 1.15 16.87 14.33
N GLN A 55 2.25 17.60 14.11
CA GLN A 55 2.73 18.05 12.81
C GLN A 55 3.23 16.94 11.87
N ARG A 56 3.39 15.71 12.39
CA ARG A 56 3.72 14.50 11.60
C ARG A 56 2.52 13.59 11.41
N THR A 57 1.36 13.96 11.95
CA THR A 57 0.12 13.20 11.86
C THR A 57 -0.87 13.91 10.94
N PHE A 58 -1.44 13.17 10.01
CA PHE A 58 -2.40 13.69 9.03
C PHE A 58 -3.65 12.82 9.03
N ALA A 59 -4.81 13.46 9.10
CA ALA A 59 -6.11 12.82 9.10
C ALA A 59 -6.85 13.09 7.79
N THR A 60 -7.58 12.09 7.30
CA THR A 60 -8.62 12.24 6.28
C THR A 60 -9.81 11.36 6.66
N VAL A 61 -10.96 11.60 6.06
CA VAL A 61 -12.12 10.70 6.13
C VAL A 61 -12.30 10.05 4.76
N ASP A 62 -12.48 8.74 4.67
CA ASP A 62 -12.55 8.07 3.35
C ASP A 62 -13.31 6.74 3.26
N HIS A 63 -13.58 6.04 4.36
CA HIS A 63 -14.27 4.74 4.36
C HIS A 63 -15.79 4.87 4.44
N ILE A 64 -16.28 5.99 4.94
CA ILE A 64 -17.70 6.19 5.27
C ILE A 64 -18.37 7.36 4.53
N VAL A 65 -17.66 7.98 3.59
CA VAL A 65 -18.23 9.04 2.75
C VAL A 65 -19.19 8.40 1.74
N PRO A 66 -20.50 8.72 1.78
CA PRO A 66 -21.47 8.08 0.90
C PRO A 66 -21.29 8.55 -0.54
N THR A 67 -21.69 7.71 -1.50
CA THR A 67 -21.72 8.09 -2.92
C THR A 67 -22.78 9.17 -3.22
N ILE A 68 -23.85 9.20 -2.43
CA ILE A 68 -24.97 10.15 -2.53
C ILE A 68 -24.96 10.99 -1.25
N ASP A 69 -24.96 12.32 -1.39
CA ASP A 69 -24.96 13.29 -0.29
C ASP A 69 -23.69 13.23 0.60
N GLN A 70 -22.57 13.70 0.04
CA GLN A 70 -21.24 13.62 0.65
C GLN A 70 -21.08 14.49 1.90
N ASP A 71 -21.96 15.48 2.12
CA ASP A 71 -21.84 16.44 3.21
C ASP A 71 -22.19 15.85 4.58
N ALA A 72 -23.08 14.84 4.61
CA ALA A 72 -23.43 14.13 5.84
C ALA A 72 -23.86 12.68 5.53
N PRO A 73 -23.14 11.67 6.05
CA PRO A 73 -23.60 10.30 5.92
C PRO A 73 -24.96 10.13 6.62
N GLN A 74 -25.91 9.50 5.93
CA GLN A 74 -27.23 9.19 6.49
C GLN A 74 -27.16 8.14 7.62
N ASP A 75 -26.07 7.38 7.67
CA ASP A 75 -25.78 6.44 8.75
C ASP A 75 -25.29 7.22 9.99
N PRO A 76 -26.02 7.15 11.13
CA PRO A 76 -25.63 7.84 12.36
C PRO A 76 -24.26 7.40 12.90
N LEU A 77 -23.87 6.14 12.70
CA LEU A 77 -22.58 5.63 13.17
C LEU A 77 -21.44 6.26 12.37
N ALA A 78 -21.60 6.36 11.05
CA ALA A 78 -20.66 7.07 10.20
C ALA A 78 -20.54 8.54 10.62
N ALA A 79 -21.66 9.23 10.84
CA ALA A 79 -21.64 10.62 11.30
C ALA A 79 -20.85 10.79 12.62
N GLU A 80 -21.07 9.90 13.60
CA GLU A 80 -20.35 9.91 14.87
C GLU A 80 -18.83 9.70 14.69
N MET A 81 -18.42 8.80 13.80
CA MET A 81 -17.01 8.56 13.50
C MET A 81 -16.33 9.78 12.86
N MET A 82 -17.01 10.47 11.93
CA MET A 82 -16.52 11.71 11.32
C MET A 82 -16.35 12.82 12.36
N ASP A 83 -17.36 13.03 13.20
CA ASP A 83 -17.34 14.05 14.25
C ASP A 83 -16.27 13.75 15.30
N ALA A 84 -16.09 12.48 15.67
CA ALA A 84 -15.03 12.04 16.57
C ALA A 84 -13.65 12.35 15.98
N LEU A 85 -13.40 12.02 14.71
CA LEU A 85 -12.12 12.32 14.05
C LEU A 85 -11.86 13.83 13.99
N ARG A 86 -12.85 14.62 13.56
CA ARG A 86 -12.75 16.09 13.51
C ARG A 86 -12.42 16.67 14.88
N LYS A 87 -13.19 16.28 15.90
CA LYS A 87 -12.95 16.72 17.28
C LYS A 87 -11.57 16.32 17.79
N ASN A 88 -11.12 15.09 17.50
CA ASN A 88 -9.78 14.65 17.89
C ASN A 88 -8.69 15.47 17.18
N ALA A 89 -8.89 15.78 15.90
CA ALA A 89 -7.94 16.60 15.16
C ALA A 89 -7.82 18.01 15.77
N ASP A 90 -8.94 18.64 16.11
CA ASP A 90 -8.99 19.94 16.77
C ASP A 90 -8.37 19.91 18.17
N ASP A 91 -8.77 18.95 19.01
CA ASP A 91 -8.32 18.82 20.40
C ASP A 91 -6.80 18.63 20.50
N PHE A 92 -6.18 17.95 19.52
CA PHE A 92 -4.76 17.58 19.54
C PHE A 92 -3.91 18.31 18.50
N GLY A 93 -4.50 19.21 17.70
CA GLY A 93 -3.79 19.99 16.67
C GLY A 93 -3.27 19.17 15.49
N VAL A 94 -3.95 18.08 15.15
CA VAL A 94 -3.62 17.22 13.99
C VAL A 94 -4.18 17.86 12.73
N THR A 95 -3.42 17.82 11.63
CA THR A 95 -3.92 18.31 10.34
C THR A 95 -5.02 17.39 9.83
N TYR A 96 -6.20 17.95 9.53
CA TYR A 96 -7.34 17.20 8.99
C TYR A 96 -7.74 17.71 7.60
N PHE A 97 -7.69 16.81 6.61
CA PHE A 97 -8.21 17.04 5.27
C PHE A 97 -9.70 16.70 5.26
N ASP A 98 -10.52 17.69 5.61
CA ASP A 98 -11.97 17.56 5.60
C ASP A 98 -12.54 17.75 4.19
N LEU A 99 -13.82 17.42 4.01
CA LEU A 99 -14.52 17.58 2.73
C LEU A 99 -14.46 19.03 2.21
N ALA A 100 -14.62 20.01 3.10
CA ALA A 100 -14.61 21.43 2.75
C ALA A 100 -13.23 21.92 2.26
N SER A 101 -12.14 21.26 2.65
CA SER A 101 -10.79 21.59 2.20
C SER A 101 -10.56 21.35 0.70
N GLY A 102 -11.40 20.52 0.06
CA GLY A 102 -11.19 20.05 -1.31
C GLY A 102 -9.93 19.19 -1.49
N LYS A 103 -9.29 18.79 -0.38
CA LYS A 103 -8.08 17.94 -0.33
C LYS A 103 -8.36 16.57 0.27
N GLN A 104 -9.60 16.32 0.68
CA GLN A 104 -10.06 15.02 1.15
C GLN A 104 -10.03 14.01 0.00
N GLY A 105 -9.75 12.77 0.36
CA GLY A 105 -9.79 11.62 -0.52
C GLY A 105 -9.35 10.38 0.24
N VAL A 106 -9.19 9.29 -0.49
CA VAL A 106 -8.62 8.05 0.04
C VAL A 106 -7.25 8.32 0.66
N VAL A 107 -6.99 7.84 1.88
CA VAL A 107 -5.80 8.17 2.67
C VAL A 107 -4.48 7.91 1.91
N HIS A 108 -4.42 6.84 1.13
CA HIS A 108 -3.27 6.46 0.32
C HIS A 108 -3.13 7.24 -1.00
N VAL A 109 -4.10 8.09 -1.32
CA VAL A 109 -4.07 9.06 -2.44
C VAL A 109 -3.71 10.45 -1.92
N VAL A 110 -4.33 10.87 -0.82
CA VAL A 110 -4.09 12.18 -0.19
C VAL A 110 -2.61 12.36 0.16
N GLY A 111 -1.98 11.36 0.80
CA GLY A 111 -0.57 11.44 1.20
C GLY A 111 0.38 11.79 0.02
N PRO A 112 0.36 11.02 -1.08
CA PRO A 112 1.11 11.32 -2.30
C PRO A 112 0.74 12.66 -2.95
N GLU A 113 -0.54 12.97 -3.12
CA GLU A 113 -0.98 14.19 -3.82
C GLU A 113 -0.62 15.48 -3.08
N GLN A 114 -0.58 15.42 -1.74
CA GLN A 114 -0.13 16.51 -0.89
C GLN A 114 1.39 16.57 -0.78
N GLY A 115 2.14 15.55 -1.21
CA GLY A 115 3.60 15.46 -1.03
C GLY A 115 4.05 15.09 0.38
N ILE A 116 3.14 14.54 1.19
CA ILE A 116 3.43 14.02 2.53
C ILE A 116 4.22 12.70 2.44
N THR A 117 3.91 11.90 1.42
CA THR A 117 4.65 10.68 1.12
C THR A 117 5.97 11.00 0.45
N GLN A 118 7.09 10.80 1.15
CA GLN A 118 8.42 11.17 0.66
C GLN A 118 9.42 10.02 0.79
N PRO A 119 10.42 9.94 -0.12
CA PRO A 119 11.47 8.95 -0.05
C PRO A 119 12.27 8.99 1.26
N GLY A 120 12.72 7.82 1.68
CA GLY A 120 13.60 7.70 2.83
C GLY A 120 12.90 7.83 4.18
N THR A 121 11.59 7.60 4.24
CA THR A 121 10.79 7.76 5.46
C THR A 121 10.10 6.46 5.87
N THR A 122 9.76 6.34 7.15
CA THR A 122 8.81 5.34 7.64
C THR A 122 7.40 5.93 7.71
N ILE A 123 6.41 5.19 7.23
CA ILE A 123 5.00 5.62 7.25
C ILE A 123 4.14 4.53 7.90
N ALA A 124 3.27 4.94 8.83
CA ALA A 124 2.29 4.04 9.43
C ALA A 124 0.88 4.62 9.31
N CYS A 125 -0.10 3.74 9.18
CA CYS A 125 -1.52 4.06 9.24
C CYS A 125 -2.29 2.88 9.83
N GLY A 126 -3.48 3.13 10.36
CA GLY A 126 -4.44 2.11 10.76
C GLY A 126 -5.02 1.26 9.62
N ASP A 127 -4.45 1.34 8.42
CA ASP A 127 -4.93 0.69 7.19
C ASP A 127 -3.85 -0.26 6.62
N SER A 128 -4.27 -1.44 6.14
CA SER A 128 -3.38 -2.47 5.58
C SER A 128 -2.63 -2.01 4.32
N HIS A 129 -3.27 -1.22 3.47
CA HIS A 129 -2.78 -0.77 2.17
C HIS A 129 -1.83 0.42 2.25
N THR A 130 -1.37 0.78 3.46
CA THR A 130 -0.28 1.72 3.70
C THR A 130 0.99 1.38 2.91
N ALA A 131 1.16 0.11 2.52
CA ALA A 131 2.21 -0.32 1.60
C ALA A 131 2.27 0.49 0.29
N THR A 132 1.16 1.10 -0.15
CA THR A 132 1.08 2.02 -1.32
C THR A 132 2.20 3.06 -1.33
N HIS A 133 2.53 3.62 -0.17
CA HIS A 133 3.51 4.69 -0.05
C HIS A 133 4.95 4.24 -0.34
N GLY A 134 5.21 2.93 -0.34
CA GLY A 134 6.51 2.39 -0.74
C GLY A 134 6.87 2.63 -2.20
N ALA A 135 5.91 3.00 -3.05
CA ALA A 135 6.16 3.46 -4.42
C ALA A 135 7.11 4.67 -4.51
N PHE A 136 7.26 5.40 -3.40
CA PHE A 136 8.14 6.57 -3.26
C PHE A 136 9.47 6.22 -2.60
N GLY A 137 9.80 4.95 -2.37
CA GLY A 137 10.99 4.58 -1.59
C GLY A 137 10.83 4.87 -0.09
N ALA A 138 9.62 4.70 0.43
CA ALA A 138 9.31 4.74 1.86
C ALA A 138 9.12 3.32 2.41
N ILE A 139 9.40 3.12 3.70
CA ILE A 139 9.05 1.88 4.40
C ILE A 139 7.71 2.11 5.10
N ALA A 140 6.65 1.68 4.43
CA ALA A 140 5.29 2.01 4.79
C ALA A 140 4.44 0.76 5.07
N PHE A 141 3.76 0.70 6.22
CA PHE A 141 3.03 -0.49 6.63
C PHE A 141 1.83 -0.17 7.53
N GLY A 142 0.81 -1.01 7.45
CA GLY A 142 -0.37 -0.93 8.31
C GLY A 142 -0.08 -1.32 9.76
N ILE A 143 -0.82 -0.73 10.69
CA ILE A 143 -0.71 -0.96 12.13
C ILE A 143 -2.09 -1.09 12.78
N GLY A 144 -2.17 -1.81 13.90
CA GLY A 144 -3.43 -1.94 14.64
C GLY A 144 -3.75 -0.71 15.50
N THR A 145 -5.01 -0.56 15.94
CA THR A 145 -5.47 0.56 16.80
C THR A 145 -4.59 0.82 18.03
N THR A 146 -4.14 -0.23 18.72
CA THR A 146 -3.23 -0.08 19.87
C THR A 146 -1.89 0.54 19.47
N GLN A 147 -1.38 0.17 18.30
CA GLN A 147 -0.15 0.75 17.75
C GLN A 147 -0.39 2.18 17.25
N VAL A 148 -1.57 2.51 16.72
CA VAL A 148 -1.94 3.90 16.38
C VAL A 148 -1.82 4.78 17.62
N ARG A 149 -2.33 4.33 18.78
CA ARG A 149 -2.12 5.02 20.06
C ARG A 149 -0.64 5.18 20.39
N ASP A 150 0.17 4.13 20.22
CA ASP A 150 1.61 4.18 20.53
C ASP A 150 2.36 5.19 19.65
N VAL A 151 2.02 5.27 18.36
CA VAL A 151 2.56 6.30 17.46
C VAL A 151 2.10 7.69 17.89
N LEU A 152 0.82 7.88 18.21
CA LEU A 152 0.35 9.19 18.68
C LEU A 152 1.06 9.61 19.98
N ALA A 153 1.24 8.69 20.93
CA ALA A 153 1.84 8.96 22.24
C ALA A 153 3.36 9.17 22.18
N SER A 154 4.07 8.47 21.29
CA SER A 154 5.54 8.38 21.32
C SER A 154 6.25 8.64 19.99
N GLN A 155 5.52 8.57 18.87
CA GLN A 155 6.05 8.54 17.50
C GLN A 155 6.93 7.34 17.18
N THR A 156 6.86 6.29 17.99
CA THR A 156 7.67 5.09 17.81
C THR A 156 6.81 3.83 17.86
N LEU A 157 7.31 2.77 17.22
CA LEU A 157 6.76 1.42 17.31
C LEU A 157 7.85 0.43 17.69
N ALA A 158 7.46 -0.61 18.40
CA ALA A 158 8.30 -1.79 18.62
C ALA A 158 8.06 -2.78 17.48
N VAL A 159 9.02 -2.91 16.55
CA VAL A 159 8.86 -3.70 15.32
C VAL A 159 10.04 -4.67 15.16
N GLU A 160 9.74 -5.90 14.76
CA GLU A 160 10.77 -6.84 14.31
C GLU A 160 11.27 -6.44 12.91
N PRO A 161 12.59 -6.49 12.66
CA PRO A 161 13.12 -6.24 11.33
C PRO A 161 12.63 -7.32 10.36
N LEU A 162 12.32 -6.92 9.13
CA LEU A 162 11.89 -7.83 8.07
C LEU A 162 13.10 -8.31 7.26
N LYS A 163 13.00 -9.53 6.74
CA LYS A 163 13.84 -9.94 5.62
C LYS A 163 13.46 -9.16 4.37
N VAL A 164 14.36 -9.03 3.40
CA VAL A 164 14.07 -8.37 2.12
C VAL A 164 14.09 -9.40 1.01
N ARG A 165 12.95 -9.57 0.34
CA ARG A 165 12.85 -10.30 -0.93
C ARG A 165 12.85 -9.29 -2.07
N ARG A 166 13.74 -9.47 -3.03
CA ARG A 166 13.75 -8.69 -4.26
C ARG A 166 12.93 -9.39 -5.34
N ILE A 167 11.93 -8.69 -5.86
CA ILE A 167 11.10 -9.15 -6.98
C ILE A 167 11.60 -8.44 -8.23
N GLU A 168 12.31 -9.16 -9.08
CA GLU A 168 12.88 -8.64 -10.32
C GLU A 168 11.99 -8.97 -11.51
N VAL A 169 11.37 -7.96 -12.11
CA VAL A 169 10.58 -8.12 -13.34
C VAL A 169 11.28 -7.40 -14.48
N ASN A 170 11.76 -8.17 -15.46
CA ASN A 170 12.53 -7.65 -16.59
C ASN A 170 11.94 -8.07 -17.94
N GLY A 171 12.12 -7.24 -18.97
CA GLY A 171 11.62 -7.48 -20.33
C GLY A 171 10.45 -6.57 -20.67
N ASN A 172 9.74 -6.83 -21.77
CA ASN A 172 8.64 -5.98 -22.23
C ASN A 172 7.28 -6.59 -21.91
N LEU A 173 6.41 -5.81 -21.25
CA LEU A 173 5.01 -6.18 -21.06
C LEU A 173 4.30 -6.22 -22.41
N ARG A 174 3.41 -7.22 -22.59
CA ARG A 174 2.59 -7.35 -23.79
C ARG A 174 1.48 -6.27 -23.82
N PRO A 175 0.93 -5.93 -25.00
CA PRO A 175 -0.23 -5.03 -25.07
C PRO A 175 -1.39 -5.53 -24.21
N GLY A 176 -2.02 -4.61 -23.47
CA GLY A 176 -3.12 -4.91 -22.55
C GLY A 176 -2.68 -5.42 -21.18
N VAL A 177 -1.38 -5.46 -20.89
CA VAL A 177 -0.82 -5.81 -19.58
C VAL A 177 -0.35 -4.53 -18.89
N TYR A 178 -0.84 -4.30 -17.68
CA TYR A 178 -0.58 -3.11 -16.87
C TYR A 178 0.00 -3.48 -15.51
N ALA A 179 0.30 -2.47 -14.69
CA ALA A 179 0.84 -2.65 -13.34
C ALA A 179 -0.01 -3.59 -12.46
N LYS A 180 -1.34 -3.57 -12.63
CA LYS A 180 -2.25 -4.45 -11.90
C LYS A 180 -2.02 -5.93 -12.27
N ASP A 181 -1.81 -6.24 -13.54
CA ASP A 181 -1.52 -7.61 -13.99
C ASP A 181 -0.18 -8.10 -13.46
N VAL A 182 0.83 -7.22 -13.43
CA VAL A 182 2.16 -7.53 -12.88
C VAL A 182 2.06 -7.95 -11.42
N ILE A 183 1.40 -7.16 -10.58
CA ILE A 183 1.29 -7.48 -9.15
C ILE A 183 0.38 -8.68 -8.88
N LEU A 184 -0.72 -8.85 -9.63
CA LEU A 184 -1.54 -10.07 -9.54
C LEU A 184 -0.75 -11.32 -9.94
N HIS A 185 0.10 -11.25 -10.97
CA HIS A 185 0.95 -12.35 -11.36
C HIS A 185 1.98 -12.70 -10.28
N ILE A 186 2.59 -11.70 -9.64
CA ILE A 186 3.50 -11.91 -8.49
C ILE A 186 2.76 -12.60 -7.33
N ILE A 187 1.55 -12.15 -6.99
CA ILE A 187 0.74 -12.74 -5.91
C ILE A 187 0.32 -14.17 -6.27
N ARG A 188 -0.10 -14.42 -7.51
CA ARG A 188 -0.40 -15.78 -8.01
C ARG A 188 0.81 -16.70 -7.88
N LEU A 189 2.02 -16.22 -8.23
CA LEU A 189 3.25 -17.02 -8.22
C LEU A 189 3.70 -17.35 -6.80
N LEU A 190 3.64 -16.38 -5.88
CA LEU A 190 4.16 -16.52 -4.51
C LEU A 190 3.10 -17.01 -3.51
N GLY A 191 1.82 -16.89 -3.85
CA GLY A 191 0.68 -17.12 -2.98
C GLY A 191 0.42 -15.95 -2.01
N ALA A 192 -0.78 -15.91 -1.44
CA ALA A 192 -1.22 -14.86 -0.52
C ALA A 192 -0.47 -14.86 0.83
N LYS A 193 0.29 -15.93 1.10
CA LYS A 193 1.16 -16.08 2.27
C LYS A 193 2.65 -16.00 1.92
N GLY A 194 2.98 -15.77 0.64
CA GLY A 194 4.35 -15.82 0.14
C GLY A 194 5.27 -14.80 0.80
N GLY A 195 4.75 -13.65 1.23
CA GLY A 195 5.50 -12.53 1.79
C GLY A 195 5.60 -12.49 3.30
N ILE A 196 5.06 -13.48 4.03
CA ILE A 196 5.12 -13.49 5.49
C ILE A 196 6.59 -13.41 5.97
N GLY A 197 6.89 -12.39 6.78
CA GLY A 197 8.23 -12.12 7.29
C GLY A 197 9.15 -11.33 6.35
N TYR A 198 8.65 -10.94 5.17
CA TYR A 198 9.40 -10.18 4.17
C TYR A 198 8.84 -8.76 3.97
N ALA A 199 9.74 -7.84 3.64
CA ALA A 199 9.49 -6.68 2.81
C ALA A 199 9.84 -7.01 1.35
N TYR A 200 9.08 -6.48 0.39
CA TYR A 200 9.37 -6.65 -1.03
C TYR A 200 10.09 -5.42 -1.60
N GLU A 201 11.26 -5.63 -2.21
CA GLU A 201 11.87 -4.64 -3.12
C GLU A 201 11.48 -4.99 -4.54
N TYR A 202 10.65 -4.17 -5.18
CA TYR A 202 10.30 -4.33 -6.59
C TYR A 202 11.38 -3.65 -7.45
N ALA A 203 12.06 -4.44 -8.28
CA ALA A 203 13.20 -4.01 -9.08
C ALA A 203 13.14 -4.59 -10.50
N GLY A 204 13.94 -4.03 -11.41
CA GLY A 204 13.94 -4.41 -12.81
C GLY A 204 13.27 -3.39 -13.72
N ASP A 205 13.54 -3.55 -15.02
CA ASP A 205 13.28 -2.52 -16.02
C ASP A 205 11.78 -2.17 -16.18
N VAL A 206 10.88 -3.10 -15.81
CA VAL A 206 9.44 -2.87 -15.80
C VAL A 206 9.06 -1.80 -14.79
N PHE A 207 9.52 -1.91 -13.54
CA PHE A 207 9.20 -0.93 -12.50
C PHE A 207 9.92 0.42 -12.72
N GLU A 208 11.12 0.38 -13.31
CA GLU A 208 11.82 1.59 -13.75
C GLU A 208 11.00 2.35 -14.80
N ARG A 209 10.35 1.64 -15.75
CA ARG A 209 9.50 2.25 -16.78
C ARG A 209 8.12 2.69 -16.30
N MET A 210 7.60 2.12 -15.21
CA MET A 210 6.32 2.55 -14.63
C MET A 210 6.31 4.04 -14.25
N SER A 211 5.13 4.65 -14.37
CA SER A 211 4.77 5.92 -13.76
C SER A 211 4.61 5.77 -12.24
N MET A 212 4.56 6.89 -11.51
CA MET A 212 4.30 6.82 -10.06
C MET A 212 2.93 6.21 -9.72
N GLU A 213 1.92 6.40 -10.57
CA GLU A 213 0.58 5.86 -10.37
C GLU A 213 0.57 4.32 -10.47
N GLU A 214 1.28 3.78 -11.45
CA GLU A 214 1.51 2.34 -11.62
C GLU A 214 2.33 1.74 -10.48
N ARG A 215 3.39 2.43 -10.03
CA ARG A 215 4.19 2.01 -8.87
C ARG A 215 3.34 1.92 -7.61
N MET A 216 2.46 2.89 -7.39
CA MET A 216 1.52 2.87 -6.26
C MET A 216 0.57 1.68 -6.34
N THR A 217 0.07 1.30 -7.52
CA THR A 217 -0.74 0.08 -7.70
C THR A 217 0.03 -1.18 -7.30
N VAL A 218 1.30 -1.32 -7.69
CA VAL A 218 2.14 -2.47 -7.30
C VAL A 218 2.37 -2.49 -5.80
N CYS A 219 2.84 -1.39 -5.21
CA CYS A 219 3.18 -1.37 -3.79
C CYS A 219 1.94 -1.54 -2.89
N ASN A 220 0.78 -1.00 -3.30
CA ASN A 220 -0.50 -1.16 -2.60
C ASN A 220 -0.82 -2.64 -2.35
N MET A 221 -0.65 -3.48 -3.37
CA MET A 221 -1.05 -4.89 -3.30
C MET A 221 0.01 -5.83 -2.69
N SER A 222 1.08 -5.28 -2.10
CA SER A 222 2.09 -6.11 -1.43
C SER A 222 1.50 -6.90 -0.25
N ILE A 223 0.49 -6.32 0.41
CA ILE A 223 -0.15 -6.93 1.59
C ILE A 223 -1.02 -8.14 1.20
N GLU A 224 -1.63 -8.14 0.01
CA GLU A 224 -2.34 -9.31 -0.55
C GLU A 224 -1.42 -10.49 -0.81
N GLY A 225 -0.13 -10.24 -1.12
CA GLY A 225 0.91 -11.27 -1.18
C GLY A 225 1.48 -11.67 0.19
N GLY A 226 0.96 -11.09 1.28
CA GLY A 226 1.39 -11.34 2.66
C GLY A 226 2.65 -10.60 3.08
N ALA A 227 3.23 -9.75 2.22
CA ALA A 227 4.38 -8.93 2.58
C ALA A 227 3.95 -7.76 3.46
N ARG A 228 4.72 -7.46 4.51
CA ARG A 228 4.35 -6.40 5.44
C ARG A 228 4.45 -5.00 4.82
N CYS A 229 5.34 -4.85 3.83
CA CYS A 229 5.43 -3.68 2.97
C CYS A 229 6.08 -4.08 1.64
N GLY A 230 5.90 -3.25 0.62
CA GLY A 230 6.65 -3.34 -0.62
C GLY A 230 7.04 -1.95 -1.13
N TYR A 231 8.22 -1.82 -1.72
CA TYR A 231 8.80 -0.54 -2.10
C TYR A 231 9.55 -0.59 -3.42
N ILE A 232 9.66 0.58 -4.05
CA ILE A 232 10.43 0.82 -5.28
C ILE A 232 11.45 1.91 -4.98
N ASN A 233 12.67 1.74 -5.49
CA ASN A 233 13.74 2.72 -5.32
C ASN A 233 13.35 4.09 -5.93
N PRO A 234 13.61 5.21 -5.24
CA PRO A 234 13.28 6.53 -5.75
C PRO A 234 14.19 6.88 -6.93
N ASP A 235 13.60 7.50 -7.95
CA ASP A 235 14.29 7.92 -9.16
C ASP A 235 13.84 9.32 -9.62
N ALA A 236 14.27 9.72 -10.82
CA ALA A 236 13.89 11.01 -11.41
C ALA A 236 12.37 11.19 -11.54
N LYS A 237 11.58 10.12 -11.74
CA LYS A 237 10.12 10.21 -11.79
C LYS A 237 9.54 10.48 -10.41
N THR A 238 10.10 9.86 -9.38
CA THR A 238 9.74 10.14 -7.99
C THR A 238 9.98 11.61 -7.65
N VAL A 239 11.16 12.14 -7.99
CA VAL A 239 11.51 13.56 -7.77
C VAL A 239 10.57 14.47 -8.56
N ALA A 240 10.32 14.19 -9.84
CA ALA A 240 9.44 14.99 -10.69
C ALA A 240 8.00 15.03 -10.15
N TYR A 241 7.48 13.91 -9.64
CA TYR A 241 6.14 13.85 -9.07
C TYR A 241 5.99 14.72 -7.81
N LEU A 242 7.04 14.79 -6.99
CA LEU A 242 7.05 15.53 -5.72
C LEU A 242 7.33 17.02 -5.87
N ASN A 243 7.88 17.45 -7.00
CA ASN A 243 8.18 18.86 -7.25
C ASN A 243 6.90 19.72 -7.17
N GLY A 244 6.93 20.75 -6.33
CA GLY A 244 5.82 21.69 -6.15
C GLY A 244 4.63 21.15 -5.34
N ARG A 245 4.76 19.97 -4.72
CA ARG A 245 3.70 19.44 -3.86
C ARG A 245 3.60 20.23 -2.54
N PRO A 246 2.39 20.40 -1.98
CA PRO A 246 2.16 21.31 -0.84
C PRO A 246 3.03 21.08 0.40
N TYR A 247 3.37 19.83 0.72
CA TYR A 247 4.17 19.45 1.89
C TYR A 247 5.63 19.12 1.57
N VAL A 248 6.08 19.44 0.35
CA VAL A 248 7.49 19.36 -0.01
C VAL A 248 8.15 20.70 0.27
N ASP A 249 9.26 20.67 1.01
CA ASP A 249 10.08 21.86 1.24
C ASP A 249 10.78 22.26 -0.06
N MET A 250 10.37 23.41 -0.60
CA MET A 250 10.90 23.96 -1.84
C MET A 250 12.08 24.92 -1.62
N SER A 251 12.48 25.19 -0.36
CA SER A 251 13.56 26.13 -0.05
C SER A 251 14.93 25.65 -0.56
N ASP A 252 15.16 24.34 -0.53
CA ASP A 252 16.32 23.68 -1.13
C ASP A 252 15.90 22.32 -1.75
N PHE A 253 15.15 22.42 -2.84
CA PHE A 253 14.58 21.25 -3.52
C PHE A 253 15.67 20.33 -4.09
N ASP A 254 16.79 20.88 -4.59
CA ASP A 254 17.87 20.10 -5.17
C ASP A 254 18.61 19.26 -4.11
N ALA A 255 18.86 19.82 -2.92
CA ALA A 255 19.41 19.05 -1.81
C ALA A 255 18.40 17.99 -1.32
N THR A 256 17.11 18.34 -1.27
CA THR A 256 16.04 17.40 -0.91
C THR A 256 15.95 16.24 -1.90
N ALA A 257 16.00 16.52 -3.20
CA ALA A 257 16.00 15.51 -4.26
C ALA A 257 17.25 14.62 -4.20
N THR A 258 18.43 15.21 -3.99
CA THR A 258 19.69 14.46 -3.81
C THR A 258 19.59 13.51 -2.61
N ARG A 259 19.05 13.99 -1.48
CA ARG A 259 18.82 13.16 -0.29
C ARG A 259 17.86 12.02 -0.59
N TRP A 260 16.74 12.29 -1.26
CA TRP A 260 15.78 11.26 -1.63
C TRP A 260 16.40 10.14 -2.46
N LEU A 261 17.14 10.50 -3.50
CA LEU A 261 17.79 9.53 -4.39
C LEU A 261 18.88 8.71 -3.67
N SER A 262 19.52 9.26 -2.63
CA SER A 262 20.55 8.55 -1.85
C SER A 262 20.03 7.32 -1.09
N PHE A 263 18.71 7.21 -0.89
CA PHE A 263 18.08 6.06 -0.25
C PHE A 263 17.94 4.86 -1.18
N ALA A 264 18.10 5.01 -2.49
CA ALA A 264 18.05 3.87 -3.41
C ALA A 264 19.06 2.79 -3.00
N SER A 265 18.69 1.51 -3.14
CA SER A 265 19.54 0.37 -2.85
C SER A 265 20.88 0.47 -3.58
N ASP A 266 21.97 0.18 -2.86
CA ASP A 266 23.30 0.12 -3.47
C ASP A 266 23.37 -1.05 -4.47
N ALA A 267 24.22 -0.92 -5.50
CA ALA A 267 24.34 -1.94 -6.54
C ALA A 267 24.80 -3.32 -6.03
N ASP A 268 25.55 -3.35 -4.92
CA ASP A 268 26.02 -4.56 -4.23
C ASP A 268 25.21 -4.88 -2.95
N ALA A 269 23.99 -4.34 -2.82
CA ALA A 269 23.10 -4.64 -1.71
C ALA A 269 22.72 -6.13 -1.68
N HIS A 270 22.63 -6.69 -0.47
CA HIS A 270 22.24 -8.08 -0.25
C HIS A 270 20.75 -8.21 0.02
N PHE A 271 20.15 -9.26 -0.54
CA PHE A 271 18.74 -9.62 -0.38
C PHE A 271 18.63 -11.04 0.17
N ASP A 272 17.68 -11.27 1.07
CA ASP A 272 17.44 -12.59 1.68
C ASP A 272 16.86 -13.59 0.68
N ASP A 273 16.18 -13.08 -0.36
CA ASP A 273 15.59 -13.87 -1.44
C ASP A 273 15.47 -13.03 -2.72
N ILE A 274 15.56 -13.67 -3.89
CA ILE A 274 15.43 -13.02 -5.20
C ILE A 274 14.50 -13.86 -6.08
N VAL A 275 13.42 -13.24 -6.55
CA VAL A 275 12.46 -13.84 -7.47
C VAL A 275 12.56 -13.12 -8.80
N SER A 276 12.94 -13.83 -9.86
CA SER A 276 13.07 -13.25 -11.20
C SER A 276 11.90 -13.68 -12.10
N ILE A 277 11.25 -12.72 -12.74
CA ILE A 277 10.09 -12.90 -13.61
C ILE A 277 10.37 -12.22 -14.95
N LYS A 278 10.02 -12.89 -16.05
CA LYS A 278 10.06 -12.28 -17.38
C LYS A 278 8.74 -11.58 -17.66
N ALA A 279 8.80 -10.31 -18.04
CA ALA A 279 7.63 -9.50 -18.33
C ALA A 279 6.77 -10.11 -19.45
N GLU A 280 7.38 -10.82 -20.39
CA GLU A 280 6.71 -11.47 -21.52
C GLU A 280 5.85 -12.68 -21.10
N GLU A 281 6.02 -13.20 -19.89
CA GLU A 281 5.22 -14.31 -19.34
C GLU A 281 3.93 -13.81 -18.67
N ILE A 282 3.80 -12.50 -18.48
CA ILE A 282 2.63 -11.88 -17.85
C ILE A 282 1.58 -11.59 -18.93
N GLU A 283 0.35 -12.06 -18.69
CA GLU A 283 -0.83 -11.81 -19.52
C GLU A 283 -1.89 -11.03 -18.73
N PRO A 284 -2.90 -10.44 -19.40
CA PRO A 284 -4.02 -9.81 -18.69
C PRO A 284 -4.61 -10.80 -17.67
N THR A 285 -4.68 -10.38 -16.41
CA THR A 285 -4.92 -11.25 -15.26
C THR A 285 -6.18 -10.81 -14.52
N VAL A 286 -7.00 -11.78 -14.13
CA VAL A 286 -8.16 -11.60 -13.26
C VAL A 286 -8.08 -12.57 -12.09
N THR A 287 -8.74 -12.23 -10.98
CA THR A 287 -8.91 -13.15 -9.85
C THR A 287 -10.26 -13.85 -9.98
N TRP A 288 -10.28 -15.19 -10.02
CA TRP A 288 -11.50 -15.97 -10.23
C TRP A 288 -12.17 -16.43 -8.93
N GLY A 289 -11.44 -16.40 -7.81
CA GLY A 289 -11.87 -16.97 -6.53
C GLY A 289 -11.98 -15.95 -5.40
N ILE A 290 -11.91 -16.47 -4.17
CA ILE A 290 -12.10 -15.72 -2.91
C ILE A 290 -10.80 -15.30 -2.22
N SER A 291 -9.66 -15.56 -2.86
CA SER A 291 -8.34 -15.19 -2.34
C SER A 291 -7.58 -14.39 -3.40
N PRO A 292 -6.75 -13.39 -3.02
CA PRO A 292 -5.99 -12.58 -3.98
C PRO A 292 -5.03 -13.37 -4.88
N ASP A 293 -4.54 -14.53 -4.41
CA ASP A 293 -3.67 -15.43 -5.17
C ASP A 293 -4.41 -16.40 -6.08
N HIS A 294 -5.74 -16.39 -6.09
CA HIS A 294 -6.55 -17.06 -7.10
C HIS A 294 -6.58 -16.27 -8.42
N GLY A 295 -5.39 -15.87 -8.89
CA GLY A 295 -5.18 -15.21 -10.17
C GLY A 295 -5.11 -16.20 -11.32
N ILE A 296 -5.74 -15.87 -12.44
CA ILE A 296 -5.62 -16.58 -13.73
C ILE A 296 -5.50 -15.57 -14.86
N PHE A 297 -4.85 -15.96 -15.94
CA PHE A 297 -4.86 -15.19 -17.16
C PHE A 297 -6.24 -15.27 -17.81
N VAL A 298 -6.63 -14.21 -18.50
CA VAL A 298 -7.91 -14.17 -19.25
C VAL A 298 -7.97 -15.26 -20.33
N SER A 299 -6.82 -15.77 -20.78
CA SER A 299 -6.69 -16.88 -21.74
C SER A 299 -6.91 -18.27 -21.13
N GLU A 300 -6.92 -18.39 -19.81
CA GLU A 300 -6.98 -19.67 -19.09
C GLU A 300 -8.41 -20.09 -18.70
N ASN A 301 -8.53 -21.34 -18.27
CA ASN A 301 -9.76 -21.90 -17.71
C ASN A 301 -9.77 -21.77 -16.18
N ILE A 302 -10.96 -21.66 -15.62
CA ILE A 302 -11.21 -21.73 -14.17
C ILE A 302 -10.71 -23.09 -13.64
N PRO A 303 -9.94 -23.14 -12.54
CA PRO A 303 -9.41 -24.39 -12.00
C PRO A 303 -10.48 -25.44 -11.69
N ASP A 304 -10.14 -26.70 -11.94
CA ASP A 304 -11.00 -27.85 -11.66
C ASP A 304 -10.47 -28.60 -10.42
N PRO A 305 -11.28 -28.78 -9.36
CA PRO A 305 -10.89 -29.54 -8.17
C PRO A 305 -10.39 -30.96 -8.46
N ALA A 306 -10.78 -31.56 -9.58
CA ALA A 306 -10.31 -32.88 -10.01
C ALA A 306 -8.82 -32.89 -10.39
N ASN A 307 -8.24 -31.73 -10.73
CA ASN A 307 -6.85 -31.56 -11.13
C ASN A 307 -5.95 -31.01 -10.01
N ALA A 308 -6.49 -30.76 -8.81
CA ALA A 308 -5.73 -30.22 -7.69
C ALA A 308 -4.63 -31.21 -7.23
N GLU A 309 -3.45 -30.69 -6.89
CA GLU A 309 -2.29 -31.50 -6.48
C GLU A 309 -2.39 -31.94 -5.02
N THR A 310 -3.08 -31.16 -4.19
CA THR A 310 -3.21 -31.43 -2.75
C THR A 310 -4.66 -31.41 -2.27
N PRO A 311 -4.99 -32.14 -1.19
CA PRO A 311 -6.33 -32.06 -0.58
C PRO A 311 -6.70 -30.64 -0.10
N GLY A 312 -5.71 -29.84 0.33
CA GLY A 312 -5.93 -28.46 0.75
C GLY A 312 -6.29 -27.56 -0.41
N GLU A 313 -5.53 -27.62 -1.50
CA GLU A 313 -5.82 -26.90 -2.74
C GLU A 313 -7.21 -27.29 -3.29
N LYS A 314 -7.52 -28.59 -3.31
CA LYS A 314 -8.84 -29.08 -3.73
C LYS A 314 -9.97 -28.42 -2.93
N ALA A 315 -9.86 -28.41 -1.60
CA ALA A 315 -10.87 -27.82 -0.74
C ALA A 315 -11.00 -26.30 -0.98
N THR A 316 -9.89 -25.60 -1.19
CA THR A 316 -9.88 -24.17 -1.51
C THR A 316 -10.54 -23.88 -2.86
N ILE A 317 -10.31 -24.71 -3.89
CA ILE A 317 -10.98 -24.55 -5.19
C ILE A 317 -12.48 -24.84 -5.05
N GLU A 318 -12.86 -25.91 -4.37
CA GLU A 318 -14.28 -26.25 -4.13
C GLU A 318 -15.02 -25.11 -3.40
N GLU A 319 -14.41 -24.54 -2.36
CA GLU A 319 -14.96 -23.41 -1.62
C GLU A 319 -15.10 -22.16 -2.51
N ALA A 320 -14.05 -21.82 -3.27
CA ALA A 320 -14.06 -20.68 -4.18
C ALA A 320 -15.14 -20.81 -5.26
N LEU A 321 -15.28 -21.98 -5.90
CA LEU A 321 -16.30 -22.22 -6.91
C LEU A 321 -17.72 -22.16 -6.33
N ALA A 322 -17.93 -22.70 -5.13
CA ALA A 322 -19.22 -22.66 -4.45
C ALA A 322 -19.64 -21.21 -4.11
N TYR A 323 -18.69 -20.39 -3.65
CA TYR A 323 -18.93 -18.98 -3.34
C TYR A 323 -19.16 -18.14 -4.60
N MET A 324 -18.27 -18.27 -5.58
CA MET A 324 -18.28 -17.47 -6.82
C MET A 324 -19.36 -17.92 -7.82
N LYS A 325 -19.89 -19.13 -7.65
CA LYS A 325 -20.87 -19.77 -8.54
C LYS A 325 -20.36 -19.88 -9.97
N LEU A 326 -19.10 -20.30 -10.09
CA LEU A 326 -18.43 -20.54 -11.37
C LEU A 326 -18.33 -22.04 -11.65
N ASP A 327 -18.36 -22.40 -12.94
CA ASP A 327 -18.22 -23.79 -13.38
C ASP A 327 -16.75 -24.15 -13.59
N ALA A 328 -16.30 -25.23 -12.94
CA ALA A 328 -14.94 -25.76 -13.06
C ALA A 328 -14.56 -26.08 -14.52
N GLY A 329 -13.30 -25.82 -14.87
CA GLY A 329 -12.72 -26.17 -16.18
C GLY A 329 -13.22 -25.33 -17.36
N THR A 330 -14.11 -24.35 -17.12
CA THR A 330 -14.63 -23.46 -18.18
C THR A 330 -13.72 -22.25 -18.40
N PRO A 331 -13.68 -21.65 -19.61
CA PRO A 331 -12.91 -20.43 -19.85
C PRO A 331 -13.41 -19.27 -18.97
N ILE A 332 -12.51 -18.51 -18.34
CA ILE A 332 -12.91 -17.29 -17.63
C ILE A 332 -13.38 -16.20 -18.61
N LYS A 333 -12.80 -16.20 -19.81
CA LYS A 333 -13.21 -15.32 -20.90
C LYS A 333 -14.64 -15.66 -21.34
N GLY A 334 -15.50 -14.66 -21.32
CA GLY A 334 -16.91 -14.78 -21.71
C GLY A 334 -17.86 -14.98 -20.54
N VAL A 335 -17.35 -15.13 -19.31
CA VAL A 335 -18.17 -15.05 -18.10
C VAL A 335 -18.83 -13.67 -18.04
N LYS A 336 -20.15 -13.65 -17.87
CA LYS A 336 -20.94 -12.42 -17.83
C LYS A 336 -20.64 -11.67 -16.53
N ILE A 337 -20.42 -10.36 -16.64
CA ILE A 337 -20.43 -9.43 -15.50
C ILE A 337 -21.74 -8.65 -15.50
N ASP A 338 -22.32 -8.42 -14.32
CA ASP A 338 -23.51 -7.58 -14.17
C ASP A 338 -23.16 -6.14 -13.82
N VAL A 339 -22.02 -5.91 -13.16
CA VAL A 339 -21.55 -4.61 -12.69
C VAL A 339 -20.04 -4.50 -12.89
N ALA A 340 -19.58 -3.31 -13.27
CA ALA A 340 -18.17 -2.96 -13.34
C ALA A 340 -17.90 -1.71 -12.49
N PHE A 341 -17.00 -1.83 -11.52
CA PHE A 341 -16.51 -0.70 -10.73
C PHE A 341 -15.10 -0.33 -11.21
N ILE A 342 -14.88 0.97 -11.41
CA ILE A 342 -13.59 1.51 -11.83
C ILE A 342 -13.19 2.53 -10.77
N GLY A 343 -12.09 2.27 -10.07
CA GLY A 343 -11.63 3.12 -8.97
C GLY A 343 -11.70 2.43 -7.60
N SER A 344 -10.61 2.57 -6.84
CA SER A 344 -10.37 2.17 -5.46
C SER A 344 -9.06 2.81 -4.97
N CYS A 345 -8.59 2.46 -3.77
CA CYS A 345 -7.28 2.88 -3.26
C CYS A 345 -6.10 2.35 -4.12
N THR A 346 -6.28 1.21 -4.78
CA THR A 346 -5.25 0.54 -5.58
C THR A 346 -5.05 1.21 -6.94
N ASN A 347 -6.15 1.52 -7.61
CA ASN A 347 -6.22 2.11 -8.95
C ASN A 347 -7.48 2.98 -9.01
N GLY A 348 -7.41 4.14 -9.63
CA GLY A 348 -8.42 5.20 -9.50
C GLY A 348 -7.83 6.59 -9.63
N ARG A 349 -6.63 6.67 -10.21
CA ARG A 349 -5.93 7.90 -10.50
C ARG A 349 -6.24 8.32 -11.94
N ILE A 350 -5.80 9.51 -12.32
CA ILE A 350 -6.17 10.07 -13.62
C ILE A 350 -5.66 9.23 -14.80
N SER A 351 -4.50 8.57 -14.68
CA SER A 351 -4.02 7.68 -15.75
C SER A 351 -4.91 6.45 -15.93
N ASP A 352 -5.41 5.88 -14.83
CA ASP A 352 -6.33 4.73 -14.87
C ASP A 352 -7.62 5.10 -15.62
N PHE A 353 -8.24 6.22 -15.27
CA PHE A 353 -9.48 6.67 -15.94
C PHE A 353 -9.27 7.04 -17.41
N ARG A 354 -8.12 7.61 -17.76
CA ARG A 354 -7.77 7.89 -19.16
C ARG A 354 -7.56 6.62 -19.97
N GLU A 355 -7.02 5.57 -19.37
CA GLU A 355 -6.87 4.27 -20.03
C GLU A 355 -8.24 3.65 -20.31
N VAL A 356 -9.10 3.62 -19.29
CA VAL A 356 -10.45 3.06 -19.40
C VAL A 356 -11.29 3.81 -20.44
N ALA A 357 -11.23 5.14 -20.48
CA ALA A 357 -12.03 5.96 -21.40
C ALA A 357 -11.73 5.77 -22.91
N LYS A 358 -10.71 4.99 -23.26
CA LYS A 358 -10.40 4.63 -24.66
C LYS A 358 -11.33 3.53 -25.20
N TYR A 359 -12.07 2.86 -24.33
CA TYR A 359 -12.97 1.75 -24.61
C TYR A 359 -14.40 2.13 -24.24
#